data_AF-A0A9P7FMN6-F1
#
_entry.id   AF-A0A9P7FMN6-F1
#
_cell.length_a   1.000
_cell.length_b   1.000
_cell.length_c   1.000
_cell.angle_alpha   90.00
_cell.angle_beta   90.00
_cell.angle_gamma   90.00
#
_symmetry.space_group_name_H-M   'P 1'
#
loop_
_entity.id
_entity.type
_entity.pdbx_description
1 polymer ?
#
loop_
_entity_poly.entity_id
_entity_poly.type
_entity_poly.pdbx_seq_one_letter_code
_entity_poly.pdbx_strand_id
1 'polypeptide(L)'
;MRVEHALGSFFRMIRPTATPLFPTLAESRKLILHFRFVAQSLVSNLSTYVFDTAISGNFDPFLARLSSSLNSAEVEATFSDVFALAKSHSRLLDDILSACLLRSGQRVAGEVLRNALELILEFTVVVGERYRGRMEEYQAAPLLEDIAKKFFVKMAILTKGLKGLADKNGSVIMALPLQGSQTGVELVRKPTGGIEALHHLLVRLDLGNWWSMNKA
;
A
#
# COMPACT_ATOMS: atom_id res chain seq x y z
N MET A 1 7.80 1.05 8.06
CA MET A 1 9.09 1.33 8.75
C MET A 1 9.73 2.68 8.40
N ARG A 2 10.57 2.87 7.36
CA ARG A 2 11.29 4.17 7.16
C ARG A 2 10.36 5.39 6.99
N VAL A 3 9.41 5.30 6.05
CA VAL A 3 8.46 6.39 5.77
C VAL A 3 7.50 6.62 6.93
N GLU A 4 7.08 5.54 7.59
CA GLU A 4 6.18 5.59 8.73
C GLU A 4 6.80 6.32 9.94
N HIS A 5 8.07 6.05 10.27
CA HIS A 5 8.77 6.79 11.32
C HIS A 5 8.97 8.27 10.93
N ALA A 6 9.23 8.55 9.65
CA ALA A 6 9.34 9.93 9.16
C ALA A 6 8.00 10.68 9.31
N LEU A 7 6.87 10.05 8.96
CA LEU A 7 5.53 10.60 9.16
C LEU A 7 5.16 10.77 10.65
N GLY A 8 5.62 9.86 11.51
CA GLY A 8 5.48 9.98 12.96
C GLY A 8 6.24 11.19 13.52
N SER A 9 7.48 11.41 13.06
CA SER A 9 8.26 12.61 13.40
C SER A 9 7.59 13.88 12.86
N PHE A 10 7.16 13.85 11.61
CA PHE A 10 6.44 14.94 10.96
C PHE A 10 5.19 15.36 11.73
N PHE A 11 4.40 14.40 12.21
CA PHE A 11 3.25 14.70 13.06
C PHE A 11 3.64 15.48 14.32
N ARG A 12 4.73 15.07 15.00
CA ARG A 12 5.19 15.73 16.22
C ARG A 12 5.65 17.17 15.94
N MET A 13 6.29 17.41 14.79
CA MET A 13 6.74 18.75 14.39
C MET A 13 5.58 19.72 14.10
N ILE A 14 4.45 19.24 13.57
CA ILE A 14 3.31 20.10 13.20
C ILE A 14 2.23 20.20 14.28
N ARG A 15 2.31 19.39 15.33
CA ARG A 15 1.31 19.33 16.41
C ARG A 15 1.21 20.62 17.25
N PRO A 16 2.30 21.35 17.56
CA PRO A 16 2.20 22.56 18.39
C PRO A 16 1.32 23.62 17.72
N THR A 17 0.17 23.92 18.32
CA THR A 17 -0.78 24.94 17.83
C THR A 17 -0.37 26.36 18.21
N ALA A 18 0.40 26.51 19.29
CA ALA A 18 0.88 27.80 19.78
C ALA A 18 1.94 28.43 18.86
N THR A 19 2.74 27.62 18.18
CA THR A 19 3.79 28.04 17.24
C THR A 19 3.63 27.25 15.94
N PRO A 20 2.71 27.66 15.04
CA PRO A 20 2.55 26.97 13.77
C PRO A 20 3.85 27.02 12.97
N LEU A 21 4.09 26.00 12.15
CA LEU A 21 5.29 25.94 11.29
C LEU A 21 5.29 27.03 10.20
N PHE A 22 4.08 27.45 9.80
CA PHE A 22 3.81 28.52 8.84
C PHE A 22 2.79 29.50 9.46
N PRO A 23 3.22 30.43 10.34
CA PRO A 23 2.38 31.50 10.88
C PRO A 23 1.82 32.45 9.82
N THR A 24 2.60 32.74 8.77
CA THR A 24 2.20 33.76 7.78
C THR A 24 1.46 33.18 6.58
N LEU A 25 1.83 31.96 6.18
CA LEU A 25 1.27 31.28 4.99
C LEU A 25 0.22 30.24 5.38
N ALA A 26 -1.03 30.68 5.51
CA ALA A 26 -2.16 29.82 5.88
C ALA A 26 -2.39 28.66 4.89
N GLU A 27 -2.17 28.89 3.58
CA GLU A 27 -2.32 27.86 2.55
C GLU A 27 -1.28 26.74 2.68
N SER A 28 -0.02 27.08 2.95
CA SER A 28 1.03 26.08 3.21
C SER A 28 0.71 25.24 4.44
N ARG A 29 0.09 25.82 5.47
CA ARG A 29 -0.38 25.07 6.64
C ARG A 29 -1.49 24.07 6.29
N LYS A 30 -2.47 24.47 5.47
CA LYS A 30 -3.52 23.56 4.97
C LYS A 30 -2.92 22.42 4.16
N LEU A 31 -2.01 22.74 3.24
CA LEU A 31 -1.30 21.77 2.41
C LEU A 31 -0.59 20.72 3.26
N ILE A 32 0.15 21.13 4.27
CA ILE A 32 0.90 20.24 5.18
C ILE A 32 -0.03 19.27 5.91
N LEU A 33 -1.16 19.77 6.43
CA LEU A 33 -2.14 18.94 7.13
C LEU A 33 -2.80 17.94 6.17
N HIS A 34 -3.17 18.40 4.98
CA HIS A 34 -3.76 17.57 3.95
C HIS A 34 -2.79 16.48 3.48
N PHE A 35 -1.58 16.86 3.08
CA PHE A 35 -0.53 15.96 2.65
C PHE A 35 -0.22 14.91 3.72
N ARG A 36 -0.12 15.33 5.00
CA ARG A 36 0.07 14.39 6.11
C ARG A 36 -1.02 13.33 6.16
N PHE A 37 -2.28 13.76 6.12
CA PHE A 37 -3.40 12.83 6.21
C PHE A 37 -3.36 11.82 5.06
N VAL A 38 -3.14 12.31 3.83
CA VAL A 38 -3.05 11.48 2.63
C VAL A 38 -1.88 10.48 2.73
N ALA A 39 -0.68 10.97 3.05
CA ALA A 39 0.53 10.15 3.13
C ALA A 39 0.45 9.10 4.25
N GLN A 40 -0.12 9.45 5.41
CA GLN A 40 -0.35 8.51 6.50
C GLN A 40 -1.35 7.42 6.09
N SER A 41 -2.45 7.80 5.45
CA SER A 41 -3.45 6.86 4.94
C SER A 41 -2.82 5.89 3.93
N LEU A 42 -2.04 6.40 2.97
CA LEU A 42 -1.31 5.59 2.00
C LEU A 42 -0.42 4.55 2.68
N VAL A 43 0.47 5.00 3.58
CA VAL A 43 1.46 4.12 4.23
C VAL A 43 0.77 3.09 5.13
N SER A 44 -0.27 3.49 5.87
CA SER A 44 -1.06 2.59 6.70
C SER A 44 -1.75 1.52 5.85
N ASN A 45 -2.48 1.93 4.82
CA ASN A 45 -3.22 1.01 3.95
C ASN A 45 -2.28 0.06 3.19
N LEU A 46 -1.13 0.55 2.73
CA LEU A 46 -0.12 -0.28 2.08
C LEU A 46 0.48 -1.30 3.06
N SER A 47 0.82 -0.88 4.27
CA SER A 47 1.38 -1.78 5.30
C SER A 47 0.39 -2.89 5.64
N THR A 48 -0.85 -2.52 5.97
CA THR A 48 -1.94 -3.48 6.25
C THR A 48 -2.21 -4.39 5.05
N TYR A 49 -2.13 -3.89 3.81
CA TYR A 49 -2.27 -4.72 2.62
C TYR A 49 -1.14 -5.76 2.49
N VAL A 50 0.11 -5.33 2.65
CA VAL A 50 1.27 -6.22 2.51
C VAL A 50 1.22 -7.33 3.55
N PHE A 51 0.96 -7.00 4.81
CA PHE A 51 0.91 -8.01 5.87
C PHE A 51 -0.33 -8.89 5.77
N ASP A 52 -1.53 -8.31 5.73
CA ASP A 52 -2.76 -9.10 5.86
C ASP A 52 -3.14 -9.82 4.55
N THR A 53 -2.92 -9.17 3.41
CA THR A 53 -3.40 -9.67 2.11
C THR A 53 -2.28 -10.33 1.31
N ALA A 54 -1.16 -9.64 1.12
CA ALA A 54 -0.08 -10.17 0.28
C ALA A 54 0.65 -11.34 0.97
N ILE A 55 0.98 -11.21 2.26
CA ILE A 55 1.71 -12.25 3.00
C ILE A 55 0.73 -13.24 3.64
N SER A 56 -0.04 -12.84 4.66
CA SER A 56 -0.93 -13.74 5.40
C SER A 56 -1.98 -14.41 4.52
N GLY A 57 -2.56 -13.68 3.57
CA GLY A 57 -3.53 -14.23 2.61
C GLY A 57 -3.00 -15.38 1.74
N ASN A 58 -1.69 -15.49 1.54
CA ASN A 58 -1.07 -16.60 0.81
C ASN A 58 -0.38 -17.61 1.75
N PHE A 59 0.23 -17.13 2.83
CA PHE A 59 1.03 -17.96 3.75
C PHE A 59 0.16 -18.79 4.70
N ASP A 60 -0.92 -18.23 5.24
CA ASP A 60 -1.78 -18.94 6.20
C ASP A 60 -2.44 -20.19 5.57
N PRO A 61 -3.00 -20.14 4.34
CA PRO A 61 -3.52 -21.34 3.68
C PRO A 61 -2.45 -22.40 3.42
N PHE A 62 -1.22 -21.98 3.11
CA PHE A 62 -0.10 -22.90 2.93
C PHE A 62 0.26 -23.62 4.24
N LEU A 63 0.30 -22.88 5.36
CA LEU A 63 0.53 -23.48 6.68
C LEU A 63 -0.62 -24.39 7.14
N ALA A 64 -1.87 -23.99 6.87
CA ALA A 64 -3.03 -24.85 7.14
C ALA A 64 -2.94 -26.18 6.38
N ARG A 65 -2.51 -26.12 5.12
CA ARG A 65 -2.27 -27.31 4.28
C ARG A 65 -1.09 -28.16 4.77
N LEU A 66 -0.03 -27.53 5.26
CA LEU A 66 1.12 -28.24 5.81
C LEU A 66 0.78 -28.94 7.14
N SER A 67 0.02 -28.27 8.02
CA SER A 67 -0.39 -28.82 9.31
C SER A 67 -1.43 -29.93 9.17
N SER A 68 -2.37 -29.84 8.22
CA SER A 68 -3.29 -30.94 7.92
C SER A 68 -2.55 -32.17 7.38
N SER A 69 -1.47 -31.97 6.64
CA SER A 69 -0.60 -33.06 6.17
C SER A 69 0.18 -33.78 7.28
N LEU A 70 0.36 -33.16 8.45
CA LEU A 70 1.00 -33.78 9.61
C LEU A 70 0.01 -34.56 10.46
N ASN A 71 -1.26 -34.14 10.50
CA ASN A 71 -2.29 -34.68 11.40
C ASN A 71 -3.17 -35.79 10.79
N SER A 72 -2.96 -36.13 9.51
CA SER A 72 -3.41 -37.35 8.82
C SER A 72 -4.78 -37.94 9.23
N ALA A 73 -5.86 -37.39 8.66
CA ALA A 73 -7.15 -38.09 8.52
C ALA A 73 -7.91 -37.72 7.21
N GLU A 74 -7.62 -36.56 6.60
CA GLU A 74 -8.24 -36.13 5.35
C GLU A 74 -7.23 -36.18 4.18
N VAL A 75 -7.51 -37.04 3.20
CA VAL A 75 -6.61 -37.42 2.09
C VAL A 75 -6.53 -36.34 0.99
N GLU A 76 -7.45 -35.37 0.95
CA GLU A 76 -7.61 -34.51 -0.23
C GLU A 76 -6.68 -33.28 -0.30
N ALA A 77 -6.00 -32.91 0.79
CA ALA A 77 -5.22 -31.66 0.85
C ALA A 77 -3.72 -31.83 1.11
N THR A 78 -3.16 -33.04 1.08
CA THR A 78 -1.75 -33.26 1.44
C THR A 78 -0.78 -32.98 0.27
N PHE A 79 0.52 -32.87 0.59
CA PHE A 79 1.58 -32.83 -0.42
C PHE A 79 2.01 -34.27 -0.73
N SER A 80 2.03 -34.65 -2.01
CA SER A 80 2.38 -36.01 -2.43
C SER A 80 3.82 -36.40 -2.10
N ASP A 81 4.73 -35.43 -2.16
CA ASP A 81 6.16 -35.61 -1.95
C ASP A 81 6.85 -34.26 -1.65
N VAL A 82 8.15 -34.33 -1.31
CA VAL A 82 8.98 -33.14 -1.02
C VAL A 82 9.05 -32.20 -2.23
N PHE A 83 9.01 -32.73 -3.46
CA PHE A 83 9.03 -31.92 -4.67
C PHE A 83 7.72 -31.16 -4.90
N ALA A 84 6.56 -31.77 -4.62
CA ALA A 84 5.28 -31.07 -4.64
C ALA A 84 5.20 -29.96 -3.58
N LEU A 85 5.75 -30.20 -2.38
CA LEU A 85 5.90 -29.18 -1.35
C LEU A 85 6.78 -28.02 -1.84
N ALA A 86 7.98 -28.32 -2.35
CA ALA A 86 8.89 -27.31 -2.88
C ALA A 86 8.25 -26.50 -4.02
N LYS A 87 7.55 -27.16 -4.94
CA LYS A 87 6.82 -26.52 -6.04
C LYS A 87 5.71 -25.61 -5.54
N SER A 88 4.96 -26.05 -4.53
CA SER A 88 3.90 -25.23 -3.91
C SER A 88 4.47 -24.03 -3.17
N HIS A 89 5.58 -24.20 -2.45
CA HIS A 89 6.26 -23.12 -1.76
C HIS A 89 6.83 -22.08 -2.75
N SER A 90 7.43 -22.52 -3.86
CA SER A 90 7.89 -21.59 -4.91
C SER A 90 6.74 -20.77 -5.50
N ARG A 91 5.59 -21.40 -5.76
CA ARG A 91 4.38 -20.70 -6.25
C ARG A 91 3.87 -19.69 -5.24
N LEU A 92 3.83 -20.06 -3.96
CA LEU A 92 3.47 -19.17 -2.85
C LEU A 92 4.36 -17.91 -2.85
N LEU A 93 5.68 -18.07 -2.95
CA LEU A 93 6.59 -16.94 -3.01
C LEU A 93 6.37 -16.07 -4.25
N ASP A 94 6.13 -16.70 -5.42
CA ASP A 94 5.78 -15.97 -6.64
C ASP A 94 4.49 -15.14 -6.50
N ASP A 95 3.49 -15.69 -5.80
CA ASP A 95 2.22 -15.01 -5.54
C ASP A 95 2.40 -13.83 -4.57
N ILE A 96 3.19 -14.00 -3.50
CA ILE A 96 3.54 -12.93 -2.57
C ILE A 96 4.32 -11.82 -3.30
N LEU A 97 5.33 -12.17 -4.09
CA LEU A 97 6.11 -11.20 -4.86
C LEU A 97 5.25 -10.45 -5.87
N SER A 98 4.30 -11.14 -6.51
CA SER A 98 3.34 -10.53 -7.44
C SER A 98 2.35 -9.61 -6.71
N ALA A 99 1.85 -10.00 -5.54
CA ALA A 99 0.97 -9.16 -4.72
C ALA A 99 1.68 -7.90 -4.22
N CYS A 100 2.99 -7.98 -3.98
CA CYS A 100 3.84 -6.87 -3.55
C CYS A 100 4.38 -6.00 -4.69
N LEU A 101 3.97 -6.22 -5.95
CA LEU A 101 4.46 -5.49 -7.14
C LEU A 101 5.96 -5.66 -7.41
N LEU A 102 6.56 -6.74 -6.93
CA LEU A 102 8.01 -7.00 -7.04
C LEU A 102 8.37 -7.87 -8.26
N ARG A 103 7.38 -8.36 -9.01
CA ARG A 103 7.60 -9.13 -10.23
C ARG A 103 7.90 -8.22 -11.42
N SER A 104 8.69 -8.72 -12.37
CA SER A 104 9.10 -7.98 -13.58
C SER A 104 7.93 -7.33 -14.34
N GLY A 105 6.79 -8.01 -14.46
CA GLY A 105 5.58 -7.50 -15.12
C GLY A 105 4.90 -6.32 -14.41
N GLN A 106 5.20 -6.11 -13.13
CA GLN A 106 4.63 -5.03 -12.31
C GLN A 106 5.70 -3.99 -11.91
N ARG A 107 6.94 -4.15 -12.38
CA ARG A 107 8.08 -3.32 -12.01
C ARG A 107 7.80 -1.83 -12.20
N VAL A 108 7.07 -1.46 -13.26
CA VAL A 108 6.71 -0.05 -13.51
C VAL A 108 5.80 0.50 -12.40
N ALA A 109 4.80 -0.28 -11.95
CA ALA A 109 3.93 0.13 -10.85
C ALA A 109 4.68 0.18 -9.52
N GLY A 110 5.53 -0.82 -9.24
CA GLY A 110 6.40 -0.83 -8.06
C GLY A 110 7.36 0.36 -8.02
N GLU A 111 7.91 0.76 -9.17
CA GLU A 111 8.77 1.94 -9.29
C GLU A 111 8.00 3.25 -9.03
N VAL A 112 6.76 3.38 -9.54
CA VAL A 112 5.93 4.56 -9.24
C VAL A 112 5.59 4.63 -7.75
N LEU A 113 5.27 3.49 -7.12
CA LEU A 113 5.03 3.42 -5.68
C LEU A 113 6.27 3.84 -4.88
N ARG A 114 7.45 3.32 -5.25
CA ARG A 114 8.71 3.71 -4.64
C ARG A 114 8.94 5.22 -4.74
N ASN A 115 8.79 5.80 -5.92
CA ASN A 115 8.93 7.24 -6.14
C ASN A 115 7.94 8.05 -5.30
N ALA A 116 6.70 7.57 -5.13
CA ALA A 116 5.71 8.23 -4.26
C ALA A 116 6.15 8.21 -2.78
N LEU A 117 6.71 7.10 -2.30
CA LEU A 117 7.27 6.98 -0.96
C LEU A 117 8.51 7.86 -0.76
N GLU A 118 9.36 8.00 -1.78
CA GLU A 118 10.52 8.90 -1.75
C GLU A 118 10.10 10.38 -1.66
N LEU A 119 9.06 10.79 -2.40
CA LEU A 119 8.49 12.14 -2.28
C LEU A 119 7.93 12.44 -0.88
N ILE A 120 7.36 11.44 -0.20
CA ILE A 120 6.96 11.62 1.21
C ILE A 120 8.18 11.89 2.08
N LEU A 121 9.27 11.15 1.90
CA LEU A 121 10.50 11.38 2.66
C LEU A 121 11.07 12.77 2.39
N GLU A 122 11.15 13.18 1.12
CA GLU A 122 11.61 14.52 0.73
C GLU A 122 10.76 15.61 1.38
N PHE A 123 9.44 15.47 1.35
CA PHE A 123 8.51 16.39 2.02
C PHE A 123 8.81 16.49 3.52
N THR A 124 9.01 15.35 4.20
CA THR A 124 9.34 15.36 5.64
C THR A 124 10.69 15.98 5.95
N VAL A 125 11.66 15.89 5.04
CA VAL A 125 12.96 16.56 5.17
C VAL A 125 12.79 18.07 5.11
N VAL A 126 12.10 18.60 4.10
CA VAL A 126 11.84 20.04 3.96
C VAL A 126 11.11 20.59 5.19
N VAL A 127 10.09 19.87 5.68
CA VAL A 127 9.42 20.23 6.93
C VAL A 127 10.37 20.23 8.12
N GLY A 128 11.25 19.22 8.22
CA GLY A 128 12.26 19.14 9.27
C GLY A 128 13.28 20.29 9.24
N GLU A 129 13.71 20.71 8.05
CA GLU A 129 14.58 21.87 7.86
C GLU A 129 13.90 23.17 8.32
N ARG A 130 12.63 23.35 7.94
CA ARG A 130 11.83 24.49 8.40
C ARG A 130 11.62 24.48 9.91
N TYR A 131 11.34 23.31 10.50
CA TYR A 131 11.13 23.17 11.94
C TYR A 131 12.39 23.50 12.75
N ARG A 132 13.57 23.18 12.21
CA ARG A 132 14.88 23.52 12.81
C ARG A 132 15.31 24.97 12.57
N GLY A 133 14.51 25.77 11.87
CA GLY A 133 14.85 27.15 11.54
C GLY A 133 15.98 27.29 10.51
N ARG A 134 16.32 26.21 9.78
CA ARG A 134 17.37 26.23 8.74
C ARG A 134 16.85 26.65 7.36
N MET A 135 15.55 26.87 7.25
CA MET A 135 14.87 27.28 6.04
C MET A 135 13.73 28.23 6.39
N GLU A 136 13.58 29.30 5.63
CA GLU A 136 12.52 30.30 5.84
C GLU A 136 11.19 29.87 5.19
N GLU A 137 10.07 30.46 5.62
CA GLU A 137 8.73 30.08 5.12
C GLU A 137 8.58 30.27 3.62
N TYR A 138 9.02 31.40 3.09
CA TYR A 138 8.90 31.71 1.66
C TYR A 138 9.76 30.79 0.79
N GLN A 139 10.82 30.19 1.35
CA GLN A 139 11.67 29.21 0.67
C GLN A 139 11.06 27.81 0.73
N ALA A 140 10.53 27.43 1.90
CA ALA A 140 9.96 26.11 2.14
C ALA A 140 8.62 25.91 1.43
N ALA A 141 7.74 26.92 1.42
CA ALA A 141 6.41 26.84 0.84
C ALA A 141 6.38 26.35 -0.62
N PRO A 142 7.11 26.96 -1.58
CA PRO A 142 7.09 26.51 -2.98
C PRO A 142 7.67 25.11 -3.15
N LEU A 143 8.66 24.70 -2.34
CA LEU A 143 9.23 23.34 -2.38
C LEU A 143 8.20 22.30 -1.92
N LEU A 144 7.49 22.58 -0.82
CA LEU A 144 6.44 21.69 -0.33
C LEU A 144 5.29 21.56 -1.33
N GLU A 145 4.90 22.65 -1.99
CA GLU A 145 3.90 22.64 -3.05
C GLU A 145 4.31 21.80 -4.24
N ASP A 146 5.55 21.95 -4.72
CA ASP A 146 6.07 21.17 -5.85
C ASP A 146 6.14 19.67 -5.52
N ILE A 147 6.67 19.31 -4.35
CA ILE A 147 6.74 17.90 -3.90
C ILE A 147 5.34 17.31 -3.76
N ALA A 148 4.39 18.06 -3.16
CA ALA A 148 3.01 17.60 -3.03
C ALA A 148 2.36 17.37 -4.39
N LYS A 149 2.51 18.30 -5.34
CA LYS A 149 1.99 18.16 -6.72
C LYS A 149 2.56 16.91 -7.38
N LYS A 150 3.88 16.72 -7.33
CA LYS A 150 4.55 15.51 -7.86
C LYS A 150 3.99 14.25 -7.22
N PHE A 151 3.77 14.24 -5.91
CA PHE A 151 3.21 13.10 -5.19
C PHE A 151 1.79 12.76 -5.67
N PHE A 152 0.89 13.74 -5.75
CA PHE A 152 -0.48 13.50 -6.25
C PHE A 152 -0.49 12.97 -7.69
N VAL A 153 0.37 13.49 -8.56
CA VAL A 153 0.52 12.98 -9.94
C VAL A 153 1.01 11.54 -9.94
N LYS A 154 2.02 11.19 -9.12
CA LYS A 154 2.51 9.81 -9.01
C LYS A 154 1.43 8.87 -8.49
N MET A 155 0.63 9.28 -7.51
CA MET A 155 -0.49 8.48 -7.00
C MET A 155 -1.59 8.27 -8.04
N ALA A 156 -1.90 9.27 -8.86
CA ALA A 156 -2.83 9.13 -9.98
C ALA A 156 -2.30 8.13 -11.04
N ILE A 157 -1.01 8.19 -11.36
CA ILE A 157 -0.36 7.25 -12.29
C ILE A 157 -0.37 5.84 -11.69
N LEU A 158 -0.03 5.68 -10.42
CA LEU A 158 -0.02 4.39 -9.73
C LEU A 158 -1.41 3.75 -9.76
N THR A 159 -2.44 4.51 -9.37
CA THR A 159 -3.82 4.03 -9.34
C THR A 159 -4.30 3.57 -10.72
N LYS A 160 -4.00 4.34 -11.77
CA LYS A 160 -4.28 3.95 -13.15
C LYS A 160 -3.51 2.71 -13.58
N GLY A 161 -2.24 2.61 -13.21
CA GLY A 161 -1.39 1.45 -13.48
C GLY A 161 -1.91 0.18 -12.81
N LEU A 162 -2.29 0.26 -11.53
CA LEU A 162 -2.88 -0.84 -10.77
C LEU A 162 -4.22 -1.28 -11.35
N LYS A 163 -5.08 -0.33 -11.74
CA LYS A 163 -6.33 -0.64 -12.44
C LYS A 163 -6.08 -1.37 -13.76
N GLY A 164 -5.15 -0.87 -14.58
CA GLY A 164 -4.76 -1.52 -15.82
C GLY A 164 -4.15 -2.92 -15.64
N LEU A 165 -3.42 -3.16 -14.55
CA LEU A 165 -2.89 -4.49 -14.20
C LEU A 165 -4.00 -5.44 -13.72
N ALA A 166 -4.96 -4.94 -12.96
CA ALA A 166 -6.12 -5.71 -12.53
C ALA A 166 -7.02 -6.09 -13.72
N ASP A 167 -7.30 -5.13 -14.62
CA ASP A 167 -8.20 -5.33 -15.76
C ASP A 167 -7.61 -6.28 -16.82
N LYS A 168 -6.31 -6.15 -17.13
CA LYS A 168 -5.63 -7.03 -18.10
C LYS A 168 -5.63 -8.51 -17.71
N ASN A 169 -5.76 -8.77 -16.41
CA ASN A 169 -5.72 -10.11 -15.85
C ASN A 169 -7.11 -10.55 -15.34
N GLY A 170 -8.11 -9.68 -15.42
CA GLY A 170 -9.44 -9.80 -14.82
C GLY A 170 -10.51 -10.47 -15.68
N SER A 171 -10.20 -10.95 -16.89
CA SER A 171 -11.18 -11.72 -17.72
C SER A 171 -11.63 -13.06 -17.09
N VAL A 172 -11.22 -13.39 -15.87
CA VAL A 172 -11.59 -14.63 -15.16
C VAL A 172 -12.45 -14.37 -13.92
N ILE A 173 -12.67 -13.13 -13.46
CA ILE A 173 -13.25 -12.84 -12.13
C ILE A 173 -14.58 -12.08 -12.23
N MET A 174 -15.61 -12.73 -12.77
CA MET A 174 -17.02 -12.29 -12.69
C MET A 174 -17.75 -12.91 -11.48
N ALA A 175 -17.03 -13.22 -10.39
CA ALA A 175 -17.63 -13.81 -9.20
C ALA A 175 -16.87 -13.45 -7.92
N LEU A 176 -17.06 -12.24 -7.39
CA LEU A 176 -16.81 -11.95 -5.98
C LEU A 176 -18.06 -11.28 -5.41
N PRO A 177 -18.84 -11.99 -4.56
CA PRO A 177 -19.81 -11.32 -3.71
C PRO A 177 -19.04 -10.49 -2.68
N LEU A 178 -19.43 -9.22 -2.51
CA LEU A 178 -19.11 -8.46 -1.30
C LEU A 178 -19.62 -9.26 -0.09
N GLN A 179 -18.74 -10.00 0.57
CA GLN A 179 -19.12 -10.84 1.70
C GLN A 179 -19.12 -10.00 2.99
N GLY A 180 -20.17 -9.19 3.14
CA GLY A 180 -20.68 -8.80 4.44
C GLY A 180 -21.66 -9.87 4.92
N SER A 181 -21.39 -10.46 6.09
CA SER A 181 -22.29 -11.36 6.82
C SER A 181 -22.68 -12.66 6.11
N GLN A 182 -22.07 -13.77 6.50
CA GLN A 182 -22.81 -15.03 6.71
C GLN A 182 -22.02 -16.05 7.52
N THR A 183 -22.78 -16.69 8.39
CA THR A 183 -22.47 -17.67 9.43
C THR A 183 -21.93 -19.00 8.88
N GLY A 184 -20.90 -19.53 9.56
CA GLY A 184 -20.79 -20.97 9.84
C GLY A 184 -20.67 -21.94 8.68
N VAL A 185 -19.64 -21.82 7.85
CA VAL A 185 -19.00 -22.96 7.15
C VAL A 185 -17.51 -22.61 7.08
N GLU A 186 -16.63 -23.51 7.53
CA GLU A 186 -15.17 -23.41 7.34
C GLU A 186 -14.86 -23.43 5.83
N LEU A 187 -15.00 -22.27 5.19
CA LEU A 187 -14.49 -22.04 3.86
C LEU A 187 -12.97 -22.11 3.96
N VAL A 188 -12.41 -23.21 3.48
CA VAL A 188 -10.99 -23.35 3.14
C VAL A 188 -10.58 -22.05 2.46
N ARG A 189 -9.84 -21.20 3.19
CA ARG A 189 -9.41 -19.89 2.70
C ARG A 189 -8.56 -20.12 1.47
N LYS A 190 -9.15 -19.98 0.29
CA LYS A 190 -8.41 -20.04 -0.96
C LYS A 190 -7.37 -18.91 -0.91
N PRO A 191 -6.10 -19.16 -1.26
CA PRO A 191 -5.08 -18.13 -1.26
C PRO A 191 -5.57 -16.95 -2.07
N THR A 192 -5.50 -15.75 -1.48
CA THR A 192 -6.03 -14.53 -2.09
C THR A 192 -5.30 -14.18 -3.39
N GLY A 193 -4.23 -14.89 -3.77
CA GLY A 193 -3.65 -14.94 -5.11
C GLY A 193 -3.08 -13.61 -5.61
N GLY A 194 -1.90 -13.64 -6.23
CA GLY A 194 -1.12 -12.43 -6.54
C GLY A 194 -1.91 -11.25 -7.16
N ILE A 195 -2.87 -11.50 -8.05
CA ILE A 195 -3.64 -10.47 -8.79
C ILE A 195 -4.93 -10.07 -8.09
N GLU A 196 -5.63 -11.02 -7.46
CA GLU A 196 -6.83 -10.75 -6.65
C GLU A 196 -6.48 -9.83 -5.48
N ALA A 197 -5.29 -9.99 -4.90
CA ALA A 197 -4.71 -9.06 -3.94
C ALA A 197 -4.59 -7.62 -4.48
N LEU A 198 -4.27 -7.41 -5.77
CA LEU A 198 -4.13 -6.06 -6.33
C LEU A 198 -5.45 -5.30 -6.34
N HIS A 199 -6.59 -5.99 -6.49
CA HIS A 199 -7.90 -5.36 -6.39
C HIS A 199 -8.16 -4.87 -4.96
N HIS A 200 -7.77 -5.66 -3.94
CA HIS A 200 -7.83 -5.22 -2.54
C HIS A 200 -6.94 -4.00 -2.28
N LEU A 201 -5.75 -3.94 -2.87
CA LEU A 201 -4.90 -2.75 -2.80
C LEU A 201 -5.58 -1.54 -3.46
N LEU A 202 -6.14 -1.70 -4.65
CA LEU A 202 -6.80 -0.63 -5.39
C LEU A 202 -7.97 -0.02 -4.60
N VAL A 203 -8.84 -0.86 -4.03
CA VAL A 203 -9.97 -0.40 -3.20
C VAL A 203 -9.49 0.39 -1.98
N ARG A 204 -8.36 0.01 -1.39
CA ARG A 204 -7.76 0.71 -0.23
C ARG A 204 -7.04 2.01 -0.61
N LEU A 205 -6.57 2.13 -1.84
CA LEU A 205 -5.83 3.31 -2.33
C LEU A 205 -6.73 4.36 -2.99
N ASP A 206 -7.83 3.93 -3.61
CA ASP A 206 -8.72 4.80 -4.38
C ASP A 206 -10.18 4.62 -3.98
N LEU A 207 -10.53 5.21 -2.84
CA LEU A 207 -11.92 5.36 -2.41
C LEU A 207 -12.59 6.47 -3.25
N GLY A 208 -12.96 6.15 -4.49
CA GLY A 208 -13.85 6.99 -5.31
C GLY A 208 -13.18 7.90 -6.34
N ASN A 209 -12.10 7.46 -6.99
CA ASN A 209 -11.37 8.22 -8.02
C ASN A 209 -10.80 9.56 -7.52
N TRP A 210 -10.47 9.65 -6.24
CA TRP A 210 -10.05 10.90 -5.58
C TRP A 210 -8.84 11.54 -6.28
N TRP A 211 -7.89 10.70 -6.73
CA TRP A 211 -6.68 11.13 -7.44
C TRP A 211 -6.96 11.70 -8.83
N SER A 212 -8.10 11.39 -9.43
CA SER A 212 -8.50 11.91 -10.74
C SER A 212 -9.21 13.25 -10.67
N MET A 213 -9.87 13.53 -9.53
CA MET A 213 -10.58 14.79 -9.27
C MET A 213 -9.65 15.89 -8.78
N ASN A 214 -8.56 15.52 -8.10
CA ASN A 214 -7.52 16.46 -7.64
C ASN A 214 -6.48 16.77 -8.74
N LYS A 215 -6.95 17.06 -9.96
CA LYS A 215 -6.12 17.74 -10.95
C LYS A 215 -5.95 19.19 -10.48
N ALA A 216 -4.80 19.47 -9.90
CA ALA A 216 -4.32 20.84 -9.68
C ALA A 216 -4.34 21.63 -10.99
#